data_AF-A0A2S7KRP3-F1
#
_entry.id   AF-A0A2S7KRP3-F1
#
_cell.length_a   1.000
_cell.length_b   1.000
_cell.length_c   1.000
_cell.angle_alpha   90.00
_cell.angle_beta   90.00
_cell.angle_gamma   90.00
#
_symmetry.space_group_name_H-M   'P 1'
#
loop_
_entity.id
_entity.type
_entity.pdbx_description
1 polymer ?
#
loop_
_entity_poly.entity_id
_entity_poly.type
_entity_poly.pdbx_seq_one_letter_code
_entity_poly.pdbx_strand_id
1 'polypeptide(L)'
;MEPFTVRERIIEAVNKLFVYTDNRDWDLLQTEVFSPEVHLDMSSMTGAEPEDLTSGEICERWAQGFTEVDEVNHLAGNYLITLLSLDNAAVHCYATATHF
;
A
#
# COMPACT_ATOMS: atom_id res chain seq x y z
N MET A 1 -10.51 -26.77 -1.64
CA MET A 1 -9.80 -26.06 -0.56
C MET A 1 -9.43 -24.72 -1.17
N GLU A 2 -9.86 -23.61 -0.57
CA GLU A 2 -9.36 -22.30 -1.00
C GLU A 2 -7.82 -22.30 -0.81
N PRO A 3 -7.02 -21.87 -1.79
CA PRO A 3 -5.57 -22.03 -1.76
C PRO A 3 -4.88 -21.19 -0.67
N PHE A 4 -5.57 -20.19 -0.12
CA PHE A 4 -5.07 -19.29 0.93
C PHE A 4 -6.16 -18.98 1.95
N THR A 5 -5.75 -18.80 3.20
CA THR A 5 -6.58 -18.25 4.27
C THR A 5 -6.86 -16.76 4.05
N VAL A 6 -7.90 -16.23 4.71
CA VAL A 6 -8.19 -14.78 4.71
C VAL A 6 -6.97 -13.98 5.18
N ARG A 7 -6.27 -14.46 6.22
CA ARG A 7 -5.08 -13.79 6.76
C ARG A 7 -3.96 -13.71 5.72
N GLU A 8 -3.68 -14.78 5.00
CA GLU A 8 -2.66 -14.81 3.95
C GLU A 8 -3.00 -13.86 2.80
N ARG A 9 -4.27 -13.80 2.39
CA ARG A 9 -4.73 -12.86 1.36
C ARG A 9 -4.59 -11.40 1.76
N ILE A 10 -4.84 -11.07 3.03
CA ILE A 10 -4.64 -9.71 3.57
C ILE A 10 -3.15 -9.35 3.58
N ILE A 11 -2.29 -10.26 4.03
CA ILE A 11 -0.83 -10.05 4.03
C ILE A 11 -0.33 -9.86 2.59
N GLU A 12 -0.84 -10.67 1.66
CA GLU A 12 -0.50 -10.55 0.24
C GLU A 12 -0.87 -9.17 -0.32
N ALA A 13 -2.05 -8.63 0.02
CA ALA A 13 -2.45 -7.29 -0.42
C ALA A 13 -1.50 -6.19 0.08
N VAL A 14 -1.05 -6.28 1.34
CA VAL A 14 -0.08 -5.32 1.90
C VAL A 14 1.32 -5.52 1.30
N ASN A 15 1.75 -6.75 1.04
CA ASN A 15 3.02 -7.01 0.35
C ASN A 15 2.99 -6.44 -1.08
N LYS A 16 1.89 -6.66 -1.81
CA LYS A 16 1.70 -6.10 -3.16
C LYS A 16 1.76 -4.58 -3.17
N LEU A 17 1.17 -3.90 -2.18
CA LEU A 17 1.29 -2.45 -2.05
C LEU A 17 2.76 -2.00 -2.11
N PHE A 18 3.62 -2.61 -1.30
CA PHE A 18 5.04 -2.24 -1.25
C PHE A 18 5.81 -2.69 -2.50
N VAL A 19 5.68 -3.95 -2.91
CA VAL A 19 6.43 -4.51 -4.03
C VAL A 19 6.06 -3.84 -5.36
N TYR A 20 4.76 -3.59 -5.60
CA TYR A 20 4.33 -2.92 -6.82
C TYR A 20 4.74 -1.43 -6.81
N THR A 21 4.82 -0.79 -5.64
CA THR A 21 5.37 0.57 -5.54
C THR A 21 6.86 0.59 -5.88
N ASP A 22 7.64 -0.35 -5.35
CA ASP A 22 9.08 -0.49 -5.64
C ASP A 22 9.35 -0.68 -7.13
N ASN A 23 8.57 -1.55 -7.77
CA ASN A 23 8.67 -1.86 -9.20
C ASN A 23 8.03 -0.80 -10.11
N ARG A 24 7.32 0.18 -9.55
CA ARG A 24 6.54 1.18 -10.28
C ARG A 24 5.42 0.56 -11.14
N ASP A 25 4.84 -0.54 -10.67
CA ASP A 25 3.74 -1.26 -11.30
C ASP A 25 2.39 -0.56 -11.00
N TRP A 26 2.26 0.70 -11.42
CA TRP A 26 1.10 1.56 -11.11
C TRP A 26 -0.24 0.99 -11.55
N ASP A 27 -0.27 0.27 -12.67
CA ASP A 27 -1.49 -0.37 -13.17
C ASP A 27 -1.92 -1.53 -12.26
N LEU A 28 -0.97 -2.29 -11.71
CA LEU A 28 -1.25 -3.39 -10.77
C LEU A 28 -1.69 -2.86 -9.40
N LEU A 29 -1.13 -1.75 -8.93
CA LEU A 29 -1.59 -1.08 -7.72
C LEU A 29 -3.07 -0.68 -7.83
N GLN A 30 -3.46 -0.07 -8.96
CA GLN A 30 -4.84 0.36 -9.18
C GLN A 30 -5.82 -0.79 -9.33
N THR A 31 -5.41 -1.90 -9.94
CA THR A 31 -6.31 -3.01 -10.28
C THR A 31 -6.38 -4.11 -9.22
N GLU A 32 -5.33 -4.29 -8.42
CA GLU A 32 -5.23 -5.39 -7.45
C GLU A 32 -5.16 -4.96 -5.99
N VAL A 33 -4.76 -3.71 -5.69
CA VAL A 33 -4.47 -3.26 -4.32
C VAL A 33 -5.45 -2.21 -3.84
N PHE A 34 -5.57 -1.09 -4.57
CA PHE A 34 -6.43 0.01 -4.16
C PHE A 34 -7.90 -0.22 -4.50
N SER A 35 -8.78 0.26 -3.64
CA SER A 35 -10.16 0.57 -4.01
C SER A 35 -10.19 1.78 -4.97
N PRO A 36 -11.30 2.00 -5.68
CA PRO A 36 -11.44 3.18 -6.56
C PRO A 36 -11.22 4.52 -5.86
N GLU A 37 -11.56 4.59 -4.57
CA GLU A 37 -11.36 5.73 -3.68
C GLU A 37 -10.67 5.23 -2.40
N VAL A 38 -9.68 5.99 -1.93
CA VAL A 38 -8.82 5.66 -0.79
C VAL A 38 -8.70 6.88 0.11
N HIS A 39 -9.01 6.68 1.39
CA HIS A 39 -8.70 7.65 2.43
C HIS A 39 -7.22 7.55 2.81
N LEU A 40 -6.43 8.53 2.41
CA LEU A 40 -4.98 8.55 2.63
C LEU A 40 -4.61 9.57 3.71
N ASP A 41 -4.16 9.05 4.86
CA ASP A 41 -3.65 9.88 5.97
C ASP A 41 -2.12 9.72 6.08
N MET A 42 -1.40 10.73 5.60
CA MET A 42 0.06 10.84 5.76
C MET A 42 0.44 12.01 6.68
N SER A 43 -0.50 12.51 7.50
CA SER A 43 -0.36 13.72 8.33
C SER A 43 0.83 13.64 9.29
N SER A 44 1.09 12.47 9.87
CA SER A 44 2.23 12.26 10.76
C SER A 44 3.59 12.38 10.05
N MET A 45 3.64 12.15 8.74
CA MET A 45 4.86 12.20 7.94
C MET A 45 5.08 13.56 7.27
N THR A 46 4.01 14.16 6.72
CA THR A 46 4.09 15.37 5.88
C THR A 46 3.51 16.61 6.53
N GLY A 47 2.69 16.46 7.58
CA GLY A 47 1.89 17.53 8.18
C GLY A 47 0.66 17.95 7.37
N ALA A 48 0.38 17.29 6.23
CA ALA A 48 -0.82 17.54 5.44
C ALA A 48 -2.07 16.94 6.11
N GLU A 49 -3.24 17.53 5.85
CA GLU A 49 -4.51 16.94 6.27
C GLU A 49 -4.81 15.64 5.49
N PRO A 50 -5.50 14.67 6.09
CA PRO A 50 -5.97 13.48 5.38
C PRO A 50 -6.87 13.85 4.20
N GLU A 51 -6.79 13.07 3.12
CA GLU A 51 -7.53 13.33 1.88
C GLU A 51 -8.11 12.03 1.30
N ASP A 52 -9.27 12.14 0.66
CA ASP A 52 -9.84 11.06 -0.15
C ASP A 52 -9.37 11.23 -1.59
N LEU A 53 -8.68 10.21 -2.11
CA LEU A 53 -8.09 10.22 -3.45
C LEU A 53 -8.51 9.01 -4.25
N THR A 54 -8.55 9.16 -5.56
CA THR A 54 -8.62 8.01 -6.47
C THR A 54 -7.30 7.24 -6.47
N SER A 55 -7.37 5.94 -6.79
CA SER A 55 -6.17 5.12 -6.96
C SER A 55 -5.21 5.68 -8.03
N GLY A 56 -5.75 6.29 -9.09
CA GLY A 56 -4.98 6.96 -10.13
C GLY A 56 -4.23 8.19 -9.61
N GLU A 57 -4.89 9.06 -8.85
CA GLU A 57 -4.24 10.25 -8.26
C GLU A 57 -3.09 9.86 -7.32
N ILE A 58 -3.26 8.80 -6.52
CA ILE A 58 -2.20 8.28 -5.65
C ILE A 58 -1.01 7.83 -6.50
N CYS A 59 -1.26 7.00 -7.52
CA CYS A 59 -0.20 6.47 -8.38
C CYS A 59 0.53 7.57 -9.15
N GLU A 60 -0.18 8.58 -9.66
CA GLU A 60 0.43 9.72 -10.35
C GLU A 60 1.34 10.53 -9.41
N ARG A 61 0.87 10.84 -8.19
CA ARG A 61 1.67 11.57 -7.19
C ARG A 61 2.92 10.79 -6.79
N TRP A 62 2.79 9.48 -6.56
CA TRP A 62 3.92 8.62 -6.23
C TRP A 62 4.89 8.49 -7.39
N ALA A 63 4.41 8.28 -8.61
CA ALA A 63 5.25 8.24 -9.81
C ALA A 63 6.09 9.52 -9.98
N GLN A 64 5.50 10.69 -9.72
CA GLN A 64 6.22 11.96 -9.70
C GLN A 64 7.28 12.01 -8.59
N GLY A 65 6.92 11.59 -7.37
CA GLY A 65 7.85 11.55 -6.23
C GLY A 65 9.05 10.63 -6.42
N PHE A 66 8.91 9.56 -7.21
CA PHE A 66 9.99 8.61 -7.51
C PHE A 66 10.83 8.96 -8.74
N THR A 67 10.62 10.11 -9.39
CA THR A 67 11.37 10.49 -10.60
C THR A 67 12.87 10.68 -10.37
N GLU A 68 13.27 11.14 -9.19
CA GLU A 68 14.67 11.41 -8.83
C GLU A 68 15.33 10.27 -8.03
N VAL A 69 14.62 9.17 -7.81
CA VAL A 69 15.13 7.99 -7.09
C VAL A 69 15.47 6.91 -8.10
N ASP A 70 16.65 6.31 -8.00
CA ASP A 70 17.03 5.23 -8.93
C ASP A 70 16.27 3.94 -8.57
N GLU A 71 16.39 3.52 -7.32
CA GLU A 71 15.73 2.33 -6.79
C GLU A 71 15.17 2.56 -5.39
N VAL A 72 14.04 1.91 -5.10
CA VAL A 72 13.36 1.93 -3.81
C VAL A 72 13.17 0.50 -3.36
N ASN A 73 13.39 0.23 -2.07
CA ASN A 73 13.07 -1.06 -1.49
C ASN A 73 12.32 -0.88 -0.17
N HIS A 74 11.05 -1.31 -0.17
CA HIS A 74 10.24 -1.40 1.03
C HIS A 74 10.33 -2.81 1.63
N LEU A 75 10.81 -2.89 2.87
CA LEU A 75 10.76 -4.10 3.68
C LEU A 75 9.64 -3.97 4.70
N ALA A 76 8.55 -4.71 4.49
CA ALA A 76 7.40 -4.76 5.38
C ALA A 76 7.27 -6.11 6.09
N GLY A 77 6.83 -6.07 7.35
CA GLY A 77 6.69 -7.27 8.18
C GLY A 77 5.96 -7.02 9.50
N ASN A 78 5.96 -8.04 10.37
CA ASN A 78 5.32 -7.98 11.69
C ASN A 78 3.81 -7.64 11.64
N TYR A 79 3.09 -8.31 10.76
CA TYR A 79 1.66 -8.08 10.52
C TYR A 79 0.79 -8.47 11.73
N LEU A 80 0.15 -7.47 12.34
CA LEU A 80 -0.95 -7.63 13.28
C LEU A 80 -2.25 -7.33 12.53
N ILE A 81 -3.14 -8.33 12.46
CA ILE A 81 -4.37 -8.27 11.67
C ILE A 81 -5.56 -8.45 12.60
N THR A 82 -6.47 -7.49 12.55
CA THR A 82 -7.75 -7.52 13.26
C THR A 82 -8.87 -7.54 12.22
N LEU A 83 -9.62 -8.63 12.14
CA LEU A 83 -10.83 -8.69 11.32
C LEU A 83 -11.94 -7.92 12.04
N LEU A 84 -12.44 -6.86 11.40
CA LEU A 84 -13.53 -6.02 11.93
C LEU A 84 -14.90 -6.51 11.45
N SER A 85 -14.94 -7.09 10.24
CA SER A 85 -16.11 -7.73 9.62
C SER A 85 -15.67 -8.77 8.58
N LEU A 86 -16.60 -9.23 7.73
CA LEU A 86 -16.29 -10.13 6.61
C LEU A 86 -15.53 -9.44 5.47
N ASP A 87 -15.68 -8.12 5.34
CA ASP A 87 -15.16 -7.28 4.25
C ASP A 87 -14.18 -6.21 4.74
N ASN A 88 -13.95 -6.11 6.05
CA ASN A 88 -13.07 -5.10 6.64
C ASN A 88 -12.08 -5.70 7.63
N ALA A 89 -10.82 -5.31 7.49
CA ALA A 89 -9.75 -5.66 8.40
C ALA A 89 -8.84 -4.45 8.62
N ALA A 90 -8.37 -4.30 9.86
CA ALA A 90 -7.29 -3.38 10.19
C ALA A 90 -5.96 -4.16 10.19
N VAL A 91 -4.96 -3.60 9.52
CA VAL A 91 -3.60 -4.17 9.48
C VAL A 91 -2.62 -3.16 10.04
N HIS A 92 -1.84 -3.60 11.02
CA HIS A 92 -0.64 -2.90 11.46
C HIS A 92 0.59 -3.70 11.01
N CYS A 93 1.58 -3.01 10.45
CA CYS A 93 2.85 -3.59 10.09
C CYS A 93 3.98 -2.59 10.37
N TYR A 94 5.20 -3.10 10.47
CA TYR A 94 6.39 -2.27 10.38
C TYR A 94 6.90 -2.30 8.96
N ALA A 95 7.23 -1.12 8.43
CA ALA A 95 7.85 -0.97 7.12
C ALA A 95 9.07 -0.06 7.22
N THR A 96 10.06 -0.31 6.37
CA THR A 96 11.21 0.58 6.17
C THR A 96 11.45 0.71 4.68
N ALA A 97 11.67 1.94 4.21
CA ALA A 97 12.04 2.23 2.84
C ALA A 97 13.54 2.57 2.77
N THR A 98 14.25 1.98 1.83
CA THR A 98 15.63 2.38 1.47
C THR A 98 15.61 2.90 0.04
N HIS A 99 16.30 4.01 -0.20
CA HIS A 99 16.43 4.64 -1.53
C HIS A 99 17.90 4.62 -1.95
N PHE A 100 18.16 4.43 -3.24
CA PHE A 100 19.50 4.45 -3.85
C PHE A 100 19.66 5.62 -4.81
#